data_AF-A0A7G9Y995-F1
#
_entry.id   AF-A0A7G9Y995-F1
#
_cell.length_a   1.000
_cell.length_b   1.000
_cell.length_c   1.000
_cell.angle_alpha   90.00
_cell.angle_beta   90.00
_cell.angle_gamma   90.00
#
_symmetry.space_group_name_H-M   'P 1'
#
loop_
_entity.id
_entity.type
_entity.pdbx_description
1 polymer ?
#
loop_
_entity_poly.entity_id
_entity_poly.type
_entity_poly.pdbx_seq_one_letter_code
_entity_poly.pdbx_strand_id
1 'polypeptide(L)'
;MRNINQRIFILYILTIILLLPTGISSTATSLDSDPLHQLPATTGKISHFSSRDVTGYCDGAAWGEKLGETCGTDDVTKYWYVAMRWYYVDAETGSKEFYAAKDWWHDKKILVTNPSNGKQVVLAVKDWGPNERTVRVIDVSETALNALGAVTDATVNIEFADQNSALGPAGEDPRITKAIAWAEKMIGKGGYAYDCQKFVGDAYRETGTSPATYTCAKEAADALDAKDSSGTPPRGAYVFYDWSETLKGVYKNWGHVGLSIGAGKIIHASGTNPVKKSQYDKIGLTYIGWAYPAVTPPINSFKTAWEFNTPNNKEGWMLAPNNEVWSVEPDGRFRIDPGPTDPWIEQPCISLDATFYNAVNINMASNAPDGVGAIYFTTSNPPEFSESKKVDFNVNNDGNWHDYSIFVGSQPLWTGTITGIRIDPANNGRAGGEVDSIGFDHIRVEHSHIIMDRSIYPNTASAGDELTFVFNINNQFSNEISEVRLGARIRAHEPQGGWIDDMPNDKVVTLKPGTNDYSRAFKTPSDLSDGLYDAEWVVMDESTKRWIDHEDMCSILTISTNPAPDPTPTSQPTSTPTAVPTVTGTVSPTPDPTAPSDAEVKEAIIVITSAVEETIRKILDLLKGLL
;
A
#
# COMPACT_ATOMS: atom_id res chain seq x y z
N MET A 1 -33.55 -15.09 -50.43
CA MET A 1 -34.08 -13.81 -49.89
C MET A 1 -34.90 -14.12 -48.65
N ARG A 2 -34.56 -13.44 -47.55
CA ARG A 2 -35.09 -13.52 -46.17
C ARG A 2 -34.73 -14.79 -45.37
N ASN A 3 -34.06 -14.56 -44.23
CA ASN A 3 -33.72 -15.48 -43.13
C ASN A 3 -32.42 -16.30 -43.16
N ILE A 4 -31.28 -15.70 -43.54
CA ILE A 4 -29.94 -16.22 -43.18
C ILE A 4 -29.05 -15.17 -42.44
N ASN A 5 -29.51 -13.93 -42.26
CA ASN A 5 -28.78 -12.90 -41.52
C ASN A 5 -29.19 -12.79 -40.03
N GLN A 6 -29.65 -13.88 -39.43
CA GLN A 6 -29.94 -13.94 -37.98
C GLN A 6 -29.34 -15.17 -37.28
N ARG A 7 -28.48 -15.94 -37.97
CA ARG A 7 -27.72 -17.06 -37.37
C ARG A 7 -26.19 -16.94 -37.48
N ILE A 8 -25.69 -15.95 -38.23
CA ILE A 8 -24.25 -15.61 -38.25
C ILE A 8 -23.89 -14.69 -37.06
N PHE A 9 -24.87 -14.05 -36.42
CA PHE A 9 -24.67 -13.26 -35.20
C PHE A 9 -24.72 -14.09 -33.90
N ILE A 10 -25.01 -15.40 -33.98
CA ILE A 10 -25.11 -16.31 -32.82
C ILE A 10 -23.97 -17.36 -32.79
N LEU A 11 -23.24 -17.59 -33.89
CA LEU A 11 -22.02 -18.41 -33.87
C LEU A 11 -20.72 -17.61 -33.64
N TYR A 12 -20.75 -16.28 -33.74
CA TYR A 12 -19.61 -15.43 -33.34
C TYR A 12 -19.56 -15.16 -31.82
N ILE A 13 -20.61 -15.53 -31.08
CA ILE A 13 -20.69 -15.39 -29.61
C ILE A 13 -20.34 -16.71 -28.88
N LEU A 14 -20.08 -17.81 -29.61
CA LEU A 14 -19.85 -19.14 -29.02
C LEU A 14 -18.51 -19.80 -29.35
N THR A 15 -17.57 -19.08 -29.97
CA THR A 15 -16.17 -19.55 -30.19
C THR A 15 -15.11 -18.56 -29.71
N ILE A 16 -15.49 -17.59 -28.86
CA ILE A 16 -14.59 -16.86 -27.94
C ILE A 16 -14.86 -17.35 -26.51
N ILE A 17 -15.02 -18.65 -26.36
CA ILE A 17 -14.98 -19.35 -25.07
C ILE A 17 -14.22 -20.63 -25.34
N LEU A 18 -12.88 -20.55 -25.31
CA LEU A 18 -11.90 -21.62 -25.06
C LEU A 18 -10.54 -21.21 -25.61
N LEU A 19 -10.02 -20.11 -25.08
CA LEU A 19 -8.59 -19.82 -24.90
C LEU A 19 -8.53 -18.64 -23.91
N LEU A 20 -9.07 -18.87 -22.71
CA LEU A 20 -8.72 -18.06 -21.55
C LEU A 20 -7.45 -18.69 -20.96
N PRO A 21 -6.30 -17.98 -20.93
CA PRO A 21 -5.48 -18.10 -19.74
C PRO A 21 -6.37 -17.64 -18.58
N THR A 22 -6.40 -18.48 -17.55
CA THR A 22 -7.04 -18.28 -16.26
C THR A 22 -7.09 -16.81 -15.85
N GLY A 23 -8.31 -16.29 -15.65
CA GLY A 23 -8.49 -15.12 -14.80
C GLY A 23 -8.01 -15.47 -13.40
N ILE A 24 -6.81 -15.01 -13.06
CA ILE A 24 -6.37 -14.85 -11.69
C ILE A 24 -6.31 -13.34 -11.49
N SER A 25 -7.15 -12.88 -10.58
CA SER A 25 -7.12 -11.54 -9.98
C SER A 25 -5.68 -11.19 -9.61
N SER A 26 -5.08 -10.15 -10.19
CA SER A 26 -3.83 -9.59 -9.68
C SER A 26 -4.14 -8.65 -8.50
N THR A 27 -4.52 -9.26 -7.39
CA THR A 27 -4.09 -8.77 -6.07
C THR A 27 -2.56 -8.80 -6.08
N ALA A 28 -1.84 -7.78 -5.60
CA ALA A 28 -0.37 -7.79 -5.62
C ALA A 28 0.18 -9.07 -4.96
N THR A 29 0.59 -10.04 -5.79
CA THR A 29 1.04 -11.36 -5.34
C THR A 29 2.51 -11.38 -5.00
N SER A 30 3.22 -10.27 -5.27
CA SER A 30 4.68 -10.18 -5.21
C SER A 30 5.14 -8.85 -4.68
N LEU A 31 6.23 -8.85 -3.91
CA LEU A 31 6.99 -7.62 -3.60
C LEU A 31 8.12 -7.36 -4.60
N ASP A 32 8.56 -8.39 -5.32
CA ASP A 32 9.58 -8.29 -6.37
C ASP A 32 9.47 -9.46 -7.37
N SER A 33 10.45 -9.60 -8.25
CA SER A 33 10.48 -10.63 -9.30
C SER A 33 10.98 -12.01 -8.83
N ASP A 34 11.40 -12.16 -7.58
CA ASP A 34 11.82 -13.45 -7.05
C ASP A 34 10.59 -14.34 -6.83
N PRO A 35 10.54 -15.55 -7.42
CA PRO A 35 9.43 -16.49 -7.22
C PRO A 35 9.25 -16.95 -5.77
N LEU A 36 10.24 -16.75 -4.89
CA LEU A 36 10.16 -17.03 -3.45
C LEU A 36 9.53 -15.89 -2.65
N HIS A 37 9.44 -14.70 -3.23
CA HIS A 37 8.89 -13.48 -2.63
C HIS A 37 7.43 -13.26 -3.04
N GLN A 38 6.73 -14.37 -3.23
CA GLN A 38 5.36 -14.44 -3.70
C GLN A 38 4.44 -14.92 -2.59
N LEU A 39 3.24 -14.37 -2.52
CA LEU A 39 2.23 -14.87 -1.61
C LEU A 39 1.88 -16.33 -1.96
N PRO A 40 1.87 -17.22 -0.97
CA PRO A 40 1.52 -18.63 -1.19
C PRO A 40 0.02 -18.82 -1.49
N ALA A 41 -0.80 -17.85 -1.10
CA ALA A 41 -2.22 -17.76 -1.38
C ALA A 41 -2.68 -16.30 -1.24
N THR A 42 -3.59 -15.87 -2.11
CA THR A 42 -4.23 -14.54 -2.06
C THR A 42 -5.61 -14.59 -1.39
N THR A 43 -6.11 -15.79 -1.10
CA THR A 43 -7.35 -16.01 -0.35
C THR A 43 -7.33 -17.40 0.32
N GLY A 44 -8.06 -17.55 1.42
CA GLY A 44 -8.31 -18.86 2.00
C GLY A 44 -8.80 -18.81 3.45
N LYS A 45 -8.80 -19.96 4.10
CA LYS A 45 -9.32 -20.11 5.46
C LYS A 45 -8.35 -19.56 6.51
N ILE A 46 -8.90 -18.81 7.46
CA ILE A 46 -8.19 -18.20 8.60
C ILE A 46 -8.44 -18.96 9.91
N SER A 47 -7.49 -18.94 10.84
CA SER A 47 -7.72 -19.14 12.27
C SER A 47 -6.85 -18.17 13.08
N HIS A 48 -6.81 -18.33 14.40
CA HIS A 48 -5.81 -17.70 15.25
C HIS A 48 -4.89 -18.74 15.92
N PHE A 49 -3.73 -18.29 16.38
CA PHE A 49 -2.77 -19.09 17.15
C PHE A 49 -2.11 -18.28 18.27
N SER A 50 -1.45 -19.00 19.17
CA SER A 50 -0.49 -18.49 20.17
C SER A 50 0.68 -19.47 20.23
N SER A 51 1.90 -19.02 20.51
CA SER A 51 3.06 -19.93 20.65
C SER A 51 3.14 -20.60 22.04
N ARG A 52 2.00 -20.66 22.75
CA ARG A 52 1.88 -21.33 24.03
C ARG A 52 1.51 -22.80 23.83
N ASP A 53 2.32 -23.70 24.37
CA ASP A 53 2.11 -25.14 24.25
C ASP A 53 1.06 -25.68 25.25
N VAL A 54 0.78 -26.99 25.17
CA VAL A 54 -0.17 -27.68 26.05
C VAL A 54 0.28 -27.75 27.52
N THR A 55 1.56 -27.51 27.80
CA THR A 55 2.11 -27.46 29.17
C THR A 55 2.05 -26.04 29.75
N GLY A 56 1.69 -25.06 28.93
CA GLY A 56 1.66 -23.64 29.27
C GLY A 56 3.00 -22.94 29.08
N TYR A 57 3.99 -23.62 28.53
CA TYR A 57 5.30 -23.09 28.15
C TYR A 57 5.18 -22.20 26.91
N CYS A 58 6.04 -21.18 26.85
CA CYS A 58 5.98 -20.10 25.90
C CYS A 58 7.10 -20.31 24.88
N ASP A 59 6.82 -21.01 23.78
CA ASP A 59 7.80 -21.27 22.74
C ASP A 59 8.06 -20.00 21.91
N GLY A 60 9.29 -19.86 21.43
CA GLY A 60 9.62 -18.83 20.45
C GLY A 60 8.94 -19.14 19.12
N ALA A 61 8.54 -18.10 18.39
CA ALA A 61 8.04 -18.23 17.02
C ALA A 61 9.18 -18.66 16.07
N ALA A 62 8.95 -18.66 14.76
CA ALA A 62 9.94 -19.13 13.78
C ALA A 62 11.35 -18.52 13.95
N TRP A 63 11.47 -17.29 14.43
CA TRP A 63 12.76 -16.61 14.67
C TRP A 63 13.18 -16.55 16.15
N GLY A 64 12.52 -17.32 17.03
CA GLY A 64 12.86 -17.40 18.46
C GLY A 64 12.31 -16.25 19.32
N GLU A 65 11.72 -15.23 18.69
CA GLU A 65 11.03 -14.15 19.41
C GLU A 65 9.72 -14.62 20.06
N LYS A 66 9.34 -13.96 21.15
CA LYS A 66 8.05 -14.23 21.80
C LYS A 66 6.95 -13.38 21.19
N LEU A 67 5.79 -13.96 20.96
CA LEU A 67 4.59 -13.29 20.43
C LEU A 67 3.84 -12.44 21.47
N GLY A 68 4.54 -11.98 22.51
CA GLY A 68 3.98 -11.29 23.67
C GLY A 68 4.54 -11.80 25.00
N GLU A 69 4.15 -11.16 26.11
CA GLU A 69 4.64 -11.55 27.45
C GLU A 69 4.21 -12.98 27.81
N THR A 70 3.04 -13.39 27.30
CA THR A 70 2.54 -14.77 27.42
C THR A 70 2.23 -15.38 26.05
N CYS A 71 3.09 -15.11 25.07
CA CYS A 71 3.03 -15.72 23.74
C CYS A 71 1.71 -15.44 22.99
N GLY A 72 1.15 -14.26 23.22
CA GLY A 72 -0.04 -13.78 22.53
C GLY A 72 -1.36 -14.15 23.22
N THR A 73 -1.32 -14.67 24.45
CA THR A 73 -2.52 -14.94 25.27
C THR A 73 -2.80 -13.90 26.36
N ASP A 74 -1.90 -12.92 26.52
CA ASP A 74 -1.91 -11.96 27.62
C ASP A 74 -2.88 -10.81 27.38
N ASP A 75 -2.96 -10.35 26.13
CA ASP A 75 -3.83 -9.25 25.76
C ASP A 75 -4.32 -9.41 24.32
N VAL A 76 -5.62 -9.70 24.19
CA VAL A 76 -6.35 -9.85 22.93
C VAL A 76 -6.53 -8.55 22.15
N THR A 77 -5.88 -7.46 22.56
CA THR A 77 -5.90 -6.16 21.89
C THR A 77 -4.52 -5.67 21.43
N LYS A 78 -3.43 -6.36 21.83
CA LYS A 78 -2.06 -5.82 21.75
C LYS A 78 -1.26 -6.30 20.55
N TYR A 79 -1.42 -7.56 20.16
CA TYR A 79 -0.50 -8.22 19.23
C TYR A 79 -1.06 -8.36 17.81
N TRP A 80 -0.25 -8.08 16.80
CA TRP A 80 -0.64 -8.03 15.39
C TRP A 80 0.33 -8.82 14.53
N TYR A 81 0.21 -10.15 14.58
CA TYR A 81 1.10 -11.07 13.88
C TYR A 81 0.34 -12.10 13.06
N VAL A 82 1.06 -12.75 12.16
CA VAL A 82 0.57 -13.82 11.31
C VAL A 82 1.58 -14.96 11.19
N ALA A 83 1.04 -16.18 11.09
CA ALA A 83 1.71 -17.36 10.57
C ALA A 83 1.16 -17.70 9.18
N MET A 84 2.06 -17.92 8.24
CA MET A 84 1.72 -18.30 6.85
C MET A 84 2.74 -19.29 6.27
N ARG A 85 2.33 -20.04 5.24
CA ARG A 85 3.17 -21.06 4.60
C ARG A 85 3.86 -20.46 3.40
N TRP A 86 5.10 -20.01 3.52
CA TRP A 86 5.87 -19.56 2.36
C TRP A 86 6.69 -20.68 1.71
N TYR A 87 7.07 -20.46 0.46
CA TYR A 87 7.95 -21.36 -0.28
C TYR A 87 9.40 -21.17 0.16
N TYR A 88 10.05 -22.27 0.53
CA TYR A 88 11.50 -22.30 0.62
C TYR A 88 12.11 -22.63 -0.74
N VAL A 89 13.35 -22.22 -0.96
CA VAL A 89 14.21 -22.82 -1.99
C VAL A 89 14.17 -24.34 -1.88
N ASP A 90 14.28 -25.05 -3.00
CA ASP A 90 14.55 -26.49 -3.02
C ASP A 90 16.00 -26.74 -2.56
N ALA A 91 16.22 -26.48 -1.27
CA ALA A 91 17.49 -26.59 -0.59
C ALA A 91 17.30 -27.44 0.67
N GLU A 92 18.38 -28.12 1.06
CA GLU A 92 18.37 -28.98 2.23
C GLU A 92 18.01 -28.16 3.48
N THR A 93 17.10 -28.68 4.30
CA THR A 93 16.71 -28.02 5.56
C THR A 93 17.94 -27.77 6.41
N GLY A 94 18.19 -26.50 6.75
CA GLY A 94 19.39 -26.09 7.47
C GLY A 94 20.52 -25.55 6.59
N SER A 95 20.36 -25.50 5.27
CA SER A 95 21.31 -24.83 4.37
C SER A 95 21.23 -23.31 4.49
N LYS A 96 22.27 -22.61 4.00
CA LYS A 96 22.32 -21.15 3.97
C LYS A 96 21.19 -20.55 3.12
N GLU A 97 20.88 -21.19 2.00
CA GLU A 97 19.82 -20.79 1.08
C GLU A 97 18.44 -20.96 1.73
N PHE A 98 18.23 -22.04 2.48
CA PHE A 98 17.01 -22.24 3.25
C PHE A 98 16.79 -21.13 4.28
N TYR A 99 17.83 -20.76 5.03
CA TYR A 99 17.74 -19.67 6.01
C TYR A 99 17.61 -18.29 5.36
N ALA A 100 18.26 -18.03 4.22
CA ALA A 100 18.08 -16.77 3.50
C ALA A 100 16.62 -16.59 3.02
N ALA A 101 16.02 -17.65 2.48
CA ALA A 101 14.60 -17.64 2.10
C ALA A 101 13.68 -17.48 3.32
N LYS A 102 14.05 -18.08 4.46
CA LYS A 102 13.34 -17.85 5.73
C LYS A 102 13.43 -16.39 6.16
N ASP A 103 14.64 -15.84 6.28
CA ASP A 103 14.88 -14.51 6.83
C ASP A 103 14.20 -13.40 6.03
N TRP A 104 14.04 -13.58 4.71
CA TRP A 104 13.29 -12.62 3.89
C TRP A 104 11.85 -12.42 4.37
N TRP A 105 11.18 -13.49 4.82
CA TRP A 105 9.79 -13.41 5.30
C TRP A 105 9.64 -12.77 6.68
N HIS A 106 10.73 -12.64 7.45
CA HIS A 106 10.67 -12.06 8.78
C HIS A 106 10.14 -10.62 8.70
N ASP A 107 9.13 -10.32 9.51
CA ASP A 107 8.50 -8.99 9.63
C ASP A 107 7.87 -8.40 8.38
N LYS A 108 7.70 -9.20 7.31
CA LYS A 108 6.91 -8.77 6.15
C LYS A 108 5.48 -8.47 6.57
N LYS A 109 4.95 -7.35 6.08
CA LYS A 109 3.62 -6.85 6.43
C LYS A 109 2.59 -7.38 5.45
N ILE A 110 1.51 -7.92 6.01
CA ILE A 110 0.45 -8.59 5.29
C ILE A 110 -0.86 -7.88 5.60
N LEU A 111 -1.56 -7.46 4.54
CA LEU A 111 -2.91 -6.96 4.63
C LEU A 111 -3.86 -8.15 4.54
N VAL A 112 -4.63 -8.35 5.60
CA VAL A 112 -5.70 -9.34 5.63
C VAL A 112 -7.02 -8.62 5.56
N THR A 113 -7.86 -8.98 4.59
CA THR A 113 -9.19 -8.42 4.40
C THR A 113 -10.23 -9.49 4.67
N ASN A 114 -11.23 -9.20 5.50
CA ASN A 114 -12.41 -10.03 5.60
C ASN A 114 -13.45 -9.58 4.57
N PRO A 115 -13.60 -10.28 3.42
CA PRO A 115 -14.50 -9.86 2.34
C PRO A 115 -15.98 -9.85 2.76
N SER A 116 -16.35 -10.54 3.83
CA SER A 116 -17.74 -10.56 4.32
C SER A 116 -18.19 -9.25 4.97
N ASN A 117 -17.23 -8.42 5.42
CA ASN A 117 -17.53 -7.19 6.16
C ASN A 117 -16.59 -6.01 5.82
N GLY A 118 -15.65 -6.20 4.91
CA GLY A 118 -14.70 -5.17 4.43
C GLY A 118 -13.66 -4.75 5.46
N LYS A 119 -13.59 -5.38 6.64
CA LYS A 119 -12.59 -5.03 7.65
C LYS A 119 -11.22 -5.54 7.25
N GLN A 120 -10.22 -4.73 7.54
CA GLN A 120 -8.83 -4.98 7.16
C GLN A 120 -7.91 -4.83 8.36
N VAL A 121 -6.86 -5.65 8.40
CA VAL A 121 -5.78 -5.54 9.39
C VAL A 121 -4.43 -5.74 8.70
N VAL A 122 -3.43 -5.00 9.14
CA VAL A 122 -2.01 -5.17 8.77
C VAL A 122 -1.31 -5.96 9.87
N LEU A 123 -0.65 -7.05 9.49
CA LEU A 123 -0.01 -8.01 10.39
C LEU A 123 1.45 -8.25 9.99
N ALA A 124 2.34 -8.47 10.96
CA ALA A 124 3.72 -8.87 10.70
C ALA A 124 3.84 -10.40 10.65
N VAL A 125 4.59 -10.92 9.67
CA VAL A 125 4.93 -12.35 9.60
C VAL A 125 5.91 -12.70 10.71
N LYS A 126 5.47 -13.60 11.60
CA LYS A 126 6.21 -13.98 12.80
C LYS A 126 6.40 -15.47 12.97
N ASP A 127 5.59 -16.30 12.31
CA ASP A 127 5.72 -17.75 12.41
C ASP A 127 5.38 -18.47 11.11
N TRP A 128 5.73 -19.75 11.03
CA TRP A 128 5.41 -20.60 9.88
C TRP A 128 4.22 -21.52 10.21
N GLY A 129 3.29 -21.67 9.27
CA GLY A 129 2.06 -22.45 9.44
C GLY A 129 0.94 -21.85 8.58
N PRO A 130 -0.33 -22.26 8.66
CA PRO A 130 -0.87 -23.35 9.47
C PRO A 130 -0.48 -24.72 8.91
N ASN A 131 -0.65 -25.79 9.70
CA ASN A 131 -0.42 -27.15 9.24
C ASN A 131 -1.29 -27.46 8.01
N GLU A 132 -0.69 -28.01 6.95
CA GLU A 132 -1.36 -28.24 5.66
C GLU A 132 -2.65 -29.06 5.77
N ARG A 133 -2.72 -29.97 6.76
CA ARG A 133 -3.88 -30.82 7.02
C ARG A 133 -5.12 -30.01 7.46
N THR A 134 -4.92 -28.80 7.95
CA THR A 134 -6.02 -27.92 8.38
C THR A 134 -6.72 -27.25 7.21
N VAL A 135 -6.16 -27.31 5.99
CA VAL A 135 -6.59 -26.58 4.79
C VAL A 135 -6.67 -25.05 4.96
N ARG A 136 -6.09 -24.50 6.04
CA ARG A 136 -5.95 -23.07 6.28
C ARG A 136 -4.73 -22.52 5.56
N VAL A 137 -4.80 -21.26 5.22
CA VAL A 137 -3.70 -20.55 4.53
C VAL A 137 -3.00 -19.55 5.45
N ILE A 138 -3.66 -19.18 6.56
CA ILE A 138 -3.20 -18.11 7.44
C ILE A 138 -3.73 -18.35 8.87
N ASP A 139 -2.86 -18.27 9.87
CA ASP A 139 -3.24 -18.19 11.28
C ASP A 139 -2.76 -16.85 11.83
N VAL A 140 -3.62 -16.07 12.47
CA VAL A 140 -3.30 -14.72 12.95
C VAL A 140 -3.29 -14.64 14.48
N SER A 141 -2.93 -13.50 15.06
CA SER A 141 -3.17 -13.27 16.48
C SER A 141 -4.67 -13.26 16.80
N GLU A 142 -5.05 -13.60 18.04
CA GLU A 142 -6.46 -13.52 18.47
C GLU A 142 -7.02 -12.09 18.31
N THR A 143 -6.21 -11.08 18.61
CA THR A 143 -6.49 -9.66 18.34
C THR A 143 -6.89 -9.41 16.88
N ALA A 144 -6.11 -9.93 15.94
CA ALA A 144 -6.34 -9.73 14.51
C ALA A 144 -7.62 -10.42 14.04
N LEU A 145 -7.86 -11.66 14.47
CA LEU A 145 -9.09 -12.39 14.16
C LEU A 145 -10.33 -11.64 14.66
N ASN A 146 -10.26 -11.12 15.88
CA ASN A 146 -11.30 -10.30 16.50
C ASN A 146 -11.53 -8.97 15.76
N ALA A 147 -10.45 -8.27 15.41
CA ALA A 147 -10.50 -7.00 14.69
C ALA A 147 -11.13 -7.16 13.30
N LEU A 148 -10.74 -8.21 12.56
CA LEU A 148 -11.35 -8.63 11.30
C LEU A 148 -12.83 -9.04 11.42
N GLY A 149 -13.30 -9.33 12.64
CA GLY A 149 -14.62 -9.90 12.87
C GLY A 149 -14.80 -11.23 12.12
N ALA A 150 -13.72 -11.98 11.95
CA ALA A 150 -13.72 -13.30 11.33
C ALA A 150 -13.89 -14.37 12.41
N VAL A 151 -14.31 -15.57 12.00
CA VAL A 151 -14.29 -16.77 12.84
C VAL A 151 -13.34 -17.77 12.21
N THR A 152 -12.87 -18.74 12.99
CA THR A 152 -12.08 -19.84 12.45
C THR A 152 -12.77 -20.49 11.24
N ASP A 153 -11.98 -20.77 10.22
CA ASP A 153 -12.35 -21.30 8.90
C ASP A 153 -13.18 -20.34 8.01
N ALA A 154 -13.36 -19.07 8.40
CA ALA A 154 -13.85 -18.03 7.49
C ALA A 154 -12.85 -17.79 6.34
N THR A 155 -13.36 -17.34 5.18
CA THR A 155 -12.51 -16.97 4.04
C THR A 155 -12.08 -15.51 4.18
N VAL A 156 -10.77 -15.26 4.02
CA VAL A 156 -10.17 -13.92 3.97
C VAL A 156 -9.37 -13.74 2.69
N ASN A 157 -9.15 -12.49 2.27
CA ASN A 157 -8.18 -12.14 1.24
C ASN A 157 -6.87 -11.73 1.90
N ILE A 158 -5.75 -12.04 1.23
CA ILE A 158 -4.39 -11.88 1.73
C ILE A 158 -3.60 -11.17 0.64
N GLU A 159 -2.97 -10.07 1.03
CA GLU A 159 -2.16 -9.24 0.15
C GLU A 159 -0.91 -8.82 0.92
N PHE A 160 0.18 -8.49 0.23
CA PHE A 160 1.23 -7.73 0.89
C PHE A 160 0.65 -6.37 1.26
N ALA A 161 0.81 -5.96 2.52
CA ALA A 161 0.57 -4.58 2.88
C ALA A 161 1.71 -3.73 2.33
N ASP A 162 1.53 -2.41 2.33
CA ASP A 162 2.68 -1.51 2.34
C ASP A 162 3.58 -1.93 3.53
N GLN A 163 4.85 -2.23 3.23
CA GLN A 163 5.82 -2.72 4.21
C GLN A 163 6.16 -1.66 5.29
N ASN A 164 5.64 -0.44 5.14
CA ASN A 164 5.79 0.68 6.06
C ASN A 164 4.53 0.92 6.90
N SER A 165 3.40 0.27 6.58
CA SER A 165 2.15 0.40 7.32
C SER A 165 2.30 0.03 8.81
N ALA A 166 1.61 0.76 9.70
CA ALA A 166 1.51 0.35 11.09
C ALA A 166 0.73 -0.97 11.22
N LEU A 167 1.14 -1.82 12.16
CA LEU A 167 0.39 -3.04 12.47
C LEU A 167 -0.91 -2.68 13.21
N GLY A 168 -2.01 -3.36 12.89
CA GLY A 168 -3.33 -3.02 13.44
C GLY A 168 -4.46 -3.03 12.43
N PRO A 169 -5.67 -2.56 12.80
CA PRO A 169 -6.73 -2.30 11.84
C PRO A 169 -6.23 -1.33 10.77
N ALA A 170 -6.39 -1.69 9.50
CA ALA A 170 -6.00 -0.80 8.42
C ALA A 170 -7.02 0.36 8.35
N GLY A 171 -6.55 1.59 8.60
CA GLY A 171 -7.24 2.83 8.26
C GLY A 171 -8.73 2.95 8.63
N GLU A 172 -9.09 2.87 9.91
CA GLU A 172 -10.42 3.34 10.36
C GLU A 172 -10.37 4.83 10.70
N ASP A 173 -11.22 5.64 10.07
CA ASP A 173 -11.32 7.06 10.39
C ASP A 173 -11.65 7.24 11.88
N PRO A 174 -10.87 8.00 12.67
CA PRO A 174 -11.05 8.10 14.12
C PRO A 174 -12.42 8.65 14.53
N ARG A 175 -13.13 9.32 13.62
CA ARG A 175 -14.50 9.80 13.82
C ARG A 175 -15.50 8.64 13.85
N ILE A 176 -15.28 7.57 13.08
CA ILE A 176 -16.11 6.35 13.12
C ILE A 176 -16.10 5.75 14.53
N THR A 177 -14.90 5.57 15.10
CA THR A 177 -14.73 5.02 16.45
C THR A 177 -15.41 5.89 17.51
N LYS A 178 -15.26 7.22 17.42
CA LYS A 178 -15.91 8.16 18.35
C LYS A 178 -17.44 8.12 18.23
N ALA A 179 -17.99 8.13 17.00
CA ALA A 179 -19.42 8.10 16.76
C ALA A 179 -20.06 6.81 17.30
N ILE A 180 -19.40 5.66 17.06
CA ILE A 180 -19.86 4.36 17.57
C ILE A 180 -19.79 4.31 19.10
N ALA A 181 -18.69 4.78 19.70
CA ALA A 181 -18.56 4.83 21.16
C ALA A 181 -19.64 5.69 21.81
N TRP A 182 -20.04 6.79 21.17
CA TRP A 182 -21.18 7.58 21.61
C TRP A 182 -22.49 6.81 21.46
N ALA A 183 -22.75 6.20 20.30
CA ALA A 183 -23.98 5.46 20.04
C ALA A 183 -24.15 4.26 20.99
N GLU A 184 -23.06 3.59 21.38
CA GLU A 184 -23.08 2.51 22.38
C GLU A 184 -23.51 3.01 23.77
N LYS A 185 -23.10 4.22 24.17
CA LYS A 185 -23.56 4.87 25.43
C LYS A 185 -25.04 5.28 25.38
N MET A 186 -25.68 5.22 24.22
CA MET A 186 -27.10 5.54 24.05
C MET A 186 -28.01 4.32 24.12
N ILE A 187 -27.47 3.10 24.05
CA ILE A 187 -28.27 1.87 24.14
C ILE A 187 -29.11 1.86 25.42
N GLY A 188 -30.39 1.53 25.29
CA GLY A 188 -31.37 1.52 26.37
C GLY A 188 -31.99 2.88 26.70
N LYS A 189 -31.48 3.99 26.13
CA LYS A 189 -32.06 5.33 26.31
C LYS A 189 -33.17 5.59 25.29
N GLY A 190 -34.21 6.31 25.74
CA GLY A 190 -35.26 6.88 24.87
C GLY A 190 -34.87 8.26 24.33
N GLY A 191 -35.85 9.02 23.84
CA GLY A 191 -35.65 10.41 23.40
C GLY A 191 -35.40 10.61 21.91
N TYR A 192 -35.36 9.53 21.12
CA TYR A 192 -35.24 9.55 19.66
C TYR A 192 -36.48 8.93 18.97
N ALA A 193 -37.66 9.09 19.58
CA ALA A 193 -38.88 8.49 19.05
C ALA A 193 -39.18 9.07 17.65
N TYR A 194 -39.20 8.20 16.64
CA TYR A 194 -39.32 8.57 15.21
C TYR A 194 -38.19 9.45 14.64
N ASP A 195 -37.10 9.64 15.38
CA ASP A 195 -35.99 10.53 15.04
C ASP A 195 -34.70 9.74 14.74
N CYS A 196 -34.81 8.61 14.02
CA CYS A 196 -33.66 7.76 13.65
C CYS A 196 -32.58 8.54 12.88
N GLN A 197 -32.98 9.46 12.00
CA GLN A 197 -32.06 10.34 11.27
C GLN A 197 -31.30 11.29 12.19
N LYS A 198 -31.99 11.83 13.21
CA LYS A 198 -31.35 12.70 14.21
C LYS A 198 -30.34 11.91 15.03
N PHE A 199 -30.68 10.69 15.44
CA PHE A 199 -29.80 9.82 16.22
C PHE A 199 -28.46 9.58 15.55
N VAL A 200 -28.46 9.14 14.30
CA VAL A 200 -27.21 8.87 13.57
C VAL A 200 -26.41 10.14 13.28
N GLY A 201 -27.10 11.26 13.02
CA GLY A 201 -26.46 12.57 12.88
C GLY A 201 -25.86 13.12 14.17
N ASP A 202 -26.50 12.89 15.32
CA ASP A 202 -25.95 13.28 16.63
C ASP A 202 -24.70 12.46 16.96
N ALA A 203 -24.68 11.16 16.64
CA ALA A 203 -23.49 10.33 16.81
C ALA A 203 -22.26 10.91 16.12
N TYR A 204 -22.41 11.44 14.91
CA TYR A 204 -21.32 12.10 14.19
C TYR A 204 -21.05 13.54 14.67
N ARG A 205 -22.05 14.29 15.14
CA ARG A 205 -21.81 15.61 15.77
C ARG A 205 -20.88 15.53 16.96
N GLU A 206 -20.98 14.46 17.74
CA GLU A 206 -20.17 14.22 18.94
C GLU A 206 -18.70 13.93 18.63
N THR A 207 -18.36 13.72 17.36
CA THR A 207 -16.97 13.62 16.90
C THR A 207 -16.36 14.99 16.58
N GLY A 208 -17.10 16.08 16.77
CA GLY A 208 -16.73 17.43 16.36
C GLY A 208 -17.01 17.74 14.88
N THR A 209 -17.82 16.91 14.20
CA THR A 209 -18.20 17.14 12.79
C THR A 209 -19.57 17.77 12.63
N SER A 210 -19.84 18.30 11.45
CA SER A 210 -21.14 18.85 11.05
C SER A 210 -21.76 18.00 9.94
N PRO A 211 -22.39 16.85 10.26
CA PRO A 211 -23.05 16.02 9.26
C PRO A 211 -24.25 16.74 8.63
N ALA A 212 -24.43 16.54 7.32
CA ALA A 212 -25.58 17.04 6.58
C ALA A 212 -26.90 16.63 7.27
N THR A 213 -27.86 17.57 7.29
CA THR A 213 -29.16 17.38 7.91
C THR A 213 -30.22 17.07 6.86
N TYR A 214 -31.02 16.03 7.11
CA TYR A 214 -32.11 15.60 6.25
C TYR A 214 -33.39 15.52 7.07
N THR A 215 -34.55 15.72 6.44
CA THR A 215 -35.83 15.72 7.16
C THR A 215 -36.28 14.31 7.55
N CYS A 216 -35.80 13.28 6.84
CA CYS A 216 -36.06 11.87 7.15
C CYS A 216 -34.98 10.94 6.58
N ALA A 217 -35.00 9.67 6.98
CA ALA A 217 -34.02 8.67 6.57
C ALA A 217 -34.13 8.33 5.07
N LYS A 218 -35.34 8.33 4.49
CA LYS A 218 -35.52 8.06 3.05
C LYS A 218 -34.89 9.18 2.19
N GLU A 219 -35.06 10.43 2.59
CA GLU A 219 -34.43 11.58 1.94
C GLU A 219 -32.90 11.50 2.02
N ALA A 220 -32.36 11.16 3.20
CA ALA A 220 -30.94 10.96 3.37
C ALA A 220 -30.41 9.82 2.48
N ALA A 221 -31.13 8.70 2.39
CA ALA A 221 -30.77 7.56 1.55
C ALA A 221 -30.71 7.95 0.06
N ASP A 222 -31.67 8.74 -0.42
CA ASP A 222 -31.71 9.19 -1.81
C ASP A 222 -30.61 10.21 -2.11
N ALA A 223 -30.34 11.14 -1.18
CA ALA A 223 -29.31 12.16 -1.37
C ALA A 223 -27.88 11.61 -1.27
N LEU A 224 -27.69 10.46 -0.63
CA LEU A 224 -26.39 9.78 -0.48
C LEU A 224 -26.23 8.60 -1.44
N ASP A 225 -27.16 8.43 -2.40
CA ASP A 225 -27.17 7.33 -3.37
C ASP A 225 -27.01 5.93 -2.72
N ALA A 226 -27.58 5.75 -1.51
CA ALA A 226 -27.35 4.56 -0.70
C ALA A 226 -27.73 3.23 -1.39
N LYS A 227 -28.66 3.29 -2.34
CA LYS A 227 -29.10 2.14 -3.16
C LYS A 227 -27.97 1.53 -4.00
N ASP A 228 -26.95 2.32 -4.34
CA ASP A 228 -25.82 1.90 -5.17
C ASP A 228 -24.81 1.07 -4.35
N SER A 229 -24.96 1.09 -3.02
CA SER A 229 -24.14 0.38 -2.05
C SER A 229 -24.97 -0.70 -1.34
N SER A 230 -24.88 -1.93 -1.85
CA SER A 230 -25.60 -3.10 -1.33
C SER A 230 -24.68 -4.02 -0.49
N GLY A 231 -25.24 -5.09 0.10
CA GLY A 231 -24.47 -6.04 0.92
C GLY A 231 -24.32 -5.63 2.39
N THR A 232 -23.34 -6.22 3.08
CA THR A 232 -23.06 -5.96 4.50
C THR A 232 -22.55 -4.52 4.67
N PRO A 233 -23.20 -3.68 5.49
CA PRO A 233 -22.78 -2.29 5.66
C PRO A 233 -21.42 -2.20 6.39
N PRO A 234 -20.45 -1.42 5.89
CA PRO A 234 -19.17 -1.23 6.54
C PRO A 234 -19.35 -0.43 7.84
N ARG A 235 -18.38 -0.56 8.74
CA ARG A 235 -18.41 0.10 10.05
C ARG A 235 -18.40 1.62 9.89
N GLY A 236 -19.25 2.33 10.64
CA GLY A 236 -19.44 3.77 10.52
C GLY A 236 -20.45 4.22 9.46
N ALA A 237 -20.85 3.36 8.53
CA ALA A 237 -21.86 3.72 7.54
C ALA A 237 -23.25 3.90 8.18
N TYR A 238 -24.05 4.80 7.58
CA TYR A 238 -25.49 4.83 7.74
C TYR A 238 -26.12 3.70 6.94
N VAL A 239 -27.09 3.01 7.53
CA VAL A 239 -27.74 1.82 6.97
C VAL A 239 -29.22 2.10 6.82
N PHE A 240 -29.72 2.13 5.60
CA PHE A 240 -31.03 2.66 5.24
C PHE A 240 -32.04 1.57 4.90
N TYR A 241 -33.30 1.82 5.26
CA TYR A 241 -34.42 0.90 5.03
C TYR A 241 -35.67 1.69 4.63
N ASP A 242 -36.53 1.08 3.83
CA ASP A 242 -37.86 1.62 3.53
C ASP A 242 -38.77 1.40 4.73
N TRP A 243 -39.50 2.46 5.09
CA TRP A 243 -40.52 2.41 6.12
C TRP A 243 -41.57 3.51 5.87
N SER A 244 -42.82 3.09 5.65
CA SER A 244 -43.94 3.99 5.39
C SER A 244 -44.92 3.99 6.54
N GLU A 245 -45.32 5.18 6.98
CA GLU A 245 -46.29 5.35 8.07
C GLU A 245 -46.95 6.73 7.98
N THR A 246 -48.12 6.87 8.62
CA THR A 246 -48.75 8.19 8.81
C THR A 246 -48.17 8.88 10.05
N LEU A 247 -47.31 9.87 9.82
CA LEU A 247 -46.79 10.73 10.88
C LEU A 247 -47.29 12.16 10.66
N LYS A 248 -47.76 12.80 11.74
CA LYS A 248 -48.28 14.18 11.72
C LYS A 248 -49.33 14.42 10.61
N GLY A 249 -50.15 13.41 10.31
CA GLY A 249 -51.19 13.48 9.28
C GLY A 249 -50.72 13.25 7.84
N VAL A 250 -49.46 12.88 7.61
CA VAL A 250 -48.90 12.61 6.27
C VAL A 250 -48.44 11.16 6.18
N TYR A 251 -49.04 10.39 5.27
CA TYR A 251 -48.56 9.06 4.88
C TYR A 251 -47.50 9.20 3.79
N LYS A 252 -46.28 8.76 4.08
CA LYS A 252 -45.21 8.62 3.09
C LYS A 252 -44.17 7.61 3.57
N ASN A 253 -43.24 7.27 2.70
CA ASN A 253 -42.02 6.57 3.08
C ASN A 253 -41.08 7.55 3.80
N TRP A 254 -41.02 7.44 5.12
CA TRP A 254 -40.09 8.21 5.95
C TRP A 254 -38.70 7.56 5.99
N GLY A 255 -38.65 6.26 5.69
CA GLY A 255 -37.46 5.44 5.83
C GLY A 255 -37.07 5.19 7.28
N HIS A 256 -36.05 4.37 7.47
CA HIS A 256 -35.39 4.14 8.74
C HIS A 256 -33.87 4.10 8.53
N VAL A 257 -33.09 4.57 9.51
CA VAL A 257 -31.62 4.53 9.45
C VAL A 257 -31.01 4.01 10.75
N GLY A 258 -29.91 3.27 10.64
CA GLY A 258 -29.07 2.88 11.77
C GLY A 258 -27.59 3.18 11.51
N LEU A 259 -26.79 3.25 12.57
CA LEU A 259 -25.33 3.36 12.49
C LEU A 259 -24.70 1.97 12.50
N SER A 260 -23.96 1.62 11.44
CA SER A 260 -23.22 0.36 11.37
C SER A 260 -22.06 0.35 12.35
N ILE A 261 -21.93 -0.73 13.12
CA ILE A 261 -20.78 -0.98 14.00
C ILE A 261 -19.84 -2.06 13.45
N GLY A 262 -20.07 -2.47 12.19
CA GLY A 262 -19.39 -3.58 11.53
C GLY A 262 -19.97 -4.95 11.89
N ALA A 263 -19.46 -6.00 11.23
CA ALA A 263 -19.90 -7.38 11.43
C ALA A 263 -21.42 -7.58 11.32
N GLY A 264 -22.07 -6.87 10.38
CA GLY A 264 -23.51 -6.95 10.13
C GLY A 264 -24.38 -6.36 11.24
N LYS A 265 -23.82 -5.62 12.21
CA LYS A 265 -24.59 -5.05 13.32
C LYS A 265 -24.79 -3.56 13.14
N ILE A 266 -25.96 -3.08 13.59
CA ILE A 266 -26.29 -1.66 13.65
C ILE A 266 -26.76 -1.26 15.05
N ILE A 267 -26.57 0.01 15.40
CA ILE A 267 -27.24 0.67 16.53
C ILE A 267 -28.25 1.64 15.95
N HIS A 268 -29.50 1.57 16.41
CA HIS A 268 -30.59 2.39 15.85
C HIS A 268 -31.68 2.71 16.87
N ALA A 269 -32.34 3.86 16.67
CA ALA A 269 -33.58 4.25 17.35
C ALA A 269 -34.78 3.94 16.45
N SER A 270 -35.62 2.97 16.81
CA SER A 270 -36.70 2.47 15.95
C SER A 270 -38.08 2.70 16.56
N GLY A 271 -38.92 3.48 15.85
CA GLY A 271 -40.25 3.85 16.32
C GLY A 271 -40.18 4.56 17.67
N THR A 272 -40.94 4.08 18.66
CA THR A 272 -40.93 4.57 20.04
C THR A 272 -40.03 3.78 20.99
N ASN A 273 -39.30 2.78 20.48
CA ASN A 273 -38.46 1.92 21.31
C ASN A 273 -37.18 2.65 21.73
N PRO A 274 -36.59 2.29 22.88
CA PRO A 274 -35.23 2.72 23.23
C PRO A 274 -34.21 2.33 22.16
N VAL A 275 -33.11 3.07 22.10
CA VAL A 275 -31.97 2.76 21.22
C VAL A 275 -31.51 1.33 21.48
N LYS A 276 -31.32 0.55 20.41
CA LYS A 276 -30.95 -0.87 20.50
C LYS A 276 -29.91 -1.24 19.47
N LYS A 277 -29.25 -2.38 19.70
CA LYS A 277 -28.33 -3.04 18.77
C LYS A 277 -29.05 -4.20 18.08
N SER A 278 -28.97 -4.28 16.76
CA SER A 278 -29.64 -5.30 15.95
C SER A 278 -28.73 -5.82 14.85
N GLN A 279 -29.00 -7.01 14.32
CA GLN A 279 -28.46 -7.45 13.03
C GLN A 279 -29.15 -6.66 11.92
N TYR A 280 -28.39 -6.11 10.98
CA TYR A 280 -28.89 -5.15 9.98
C TYR A 280 -29.99 -5.77 9.10
N ASP A 281 -29.83 -7.03 8.73
CA ASP A 281 -30.74 -7.81 7.90
C ASP A 281 -31.96 -8.39 8.65
N LYS A 282 -32.04 -8.22 9.99
CA LYS A 282 -33.08 -8.83 10.84
C LYS A 282 -33.89 -7.81 11.64
N ILE A 283 -34.04 -6.59 11.13
CA ILE A 283 -34.87 -5.56 11.78
C ILE A 283 -36.32 -5.51 11.29
N GLY A 284 -36.70 -6.32 10.30
CA GLY A 284 -38.07 -6.40 9.78
C GLY A 284 -38.49 -5.24 8.87
N LEU A 285 -37.52 -4.52 8.30
CA LEU A 285 -37.73 -3.46 7.31
C LEU A 285 -37.02 -3.82 6.00
N THR A 286 -37.50 -3.29 4.88
CA THR A 286 -36.90 -3.53 3.56
C THR A 286 -35.59 -2.75 3.45
N TYR A 287 -34.48 -3.45 3.26
CA TYR A 287 -33.16 -2.83 3.13
C TYR A 287 -33.03 -2.04 1.82
N ILE A 288 -32.60 -0.79 1.90
CA ILE A 288 -32.31 0.07 0.74
C ILE A 288 -30.84 -0.07 0.34
N GLY A 289 -29.94 -0.01 1.32
CA GLY A 289 -28.49 0.04 1.11
C GLY A 289 -27.80 0.85 2.20
N TRP A 290 -26.54 1.22 1.99
CA TRP A 290 -25.73 1.93 2.98
C TRP A 290 -24.96 3.11 2.35
N ALA A 291 -24.58 4.09 3.14
CA ALA A 291 -23.66 5.15 2.72
C ALA A 291 -22.92 5.71 3.93
N TYR A 292 -21.70 6.21 3.76
CA TYR A 292 -21.05 6.99 4.81
C TYR A 292 -21.77 8.33 5.00
N PRO A 293 -21.76 8.91 6.21
CA PRO A 293 -22.36 10.22 6.43
C PRO A 293 -21.66 11.29 5.59
N ALA A 294 -22.44 12.20 4.99
CA ALA A 294 -21.90 13.42 4.40
C ALA A 294 -21.42 14.37 5.51
N VAL A 295 -20.13 14.30 5.83
CA VAL A 295 -19.41 15.20 6.73
C VAL A 295 -18.26 15.87 5.98
N THR A 296 -17.68 16.93 6.54
CA THR A 296 -16.52 17.63 5.95
C THR A 296 -15.34 17.61 6.94
N PRO A 297 -14.15 17.09 6.55
CA PRO A 297 -13.90 16.31 5.32
C PRO A 297 -14.74 15.01 5.29
N PRO A 298 -15.06 14.41 4.14
CA PRO A 298 -15.83 13.16 4.10
C PRO A 298 -15.23 12.03 4.92
N ILE A 299 -16.09 11.15 5.43
CA ILE A 299 -15.66 9.87 5.99
C ILE A 299 -15.55 8.95 4.79
N ASN A 300 -14.35 8.63 4.32
CA ASN A 300 -14.15 7.52 3.40
C ASN A 300 -12.77 6.94 3.58
N SER A 301 -12.71 5.63 3.39
CA SER A 301 -11.57 4.72 3.52
C SER A 301 -10.25 5.41 3.24
N PHE A 302 -9.25 5.16 4.10
CA PHE A 302 -7.85 5.40 3.79
C PHE A 302 -7.54 4.70 2.47
N LYS A 303 -7.65 5.45 1.38
CA LYS A 303 -7.30 4.98 0.06
C LYS A 303 -6.03 5.71 -0.29
N THR A 304 -4.95 4.97 -0.17
CA THR A 304 -3.59 5.38 -0.51
C THR A 304 -3.16 4.76 -1.83
N ALA A 305 -3.98 3.90 -2.43
CA ALA A 305 -3.68 3.21 -3.67
C ALA A 305 -4.93 3.13 -4.55
N TRP A 306 -4.74 3.37 -5.84
CA TRP A 306 -5.74 3.26 -6.90
C TRP A 306 -5.14 2.44 -8.03
N GLU A 307 -5.80 1.34 -8.39
CA GLU A 307 -5.26 0.33 -9.31
C GLU A 307 -6.14 0.15 -10.56
N PHE A 308 -7.29 0.84 -10.63
CA PHE A 308 -8.19 0.90 -11.78
C PHE A 308 -8.63 -0.46 -12.38
N ASN A 309 -8.55 -1.54 -11.60
CA ASN A 309 -8.80 -2.92 -12.01
C ASN A 309 -10.27 -3.24 -12.36
N THR A 310 -11.18 -2.28 -12.26
CA THR A 310 -12.60 -2.45 -12.60
C THR A 310 -12.97 -1.57 -13.80
N PRO A 311 -13.44 -2.15 -14.92
CA PRO A 311 -13.83 -1.37 -16.09
C PRO A 311 -14.85 -0.28 -15.75
N ASN A 312 -14.67 0.90 -16.33
CA ASN A 312 -15.45 2.12 -16.08
C ASN A 312 -15.45 2.64 -14.63
N ASN A 313 -14.55 2.16 -13.77
CA ASN A 313 -14.42 2.65 -12.40
C ASN A 313 -13.12 3.41 -12.21
N LYS A 314 -13.20 4.74 -12.24
CA LYS A 314 -12.08 5.66 -11.93
C LYS A 314 -11.78 5.81 -10.45
N GLU A 315 -12.39 4.97 -9.61
CA GLU A 315 -12.06 4.82 -8.20
C GLU A 315 -12.09 6.13 -7.37
N GLY A 316 -12.99 7.04 -7.74
CA GLY A 316 -13.19 8.35 -7.08
C GLY A 316 -12.43 9.51 -7.73
N TRP A 317 -11.53 9.26 -8.68
CA TRP A 317 -10.83 10.33 -9.39
C TRP A 317 -11.81 11.20 -10.19
N MET A 318 -11.72 12.50 -9.98
CA MET A 318 -12.38 13.56 -10.73
C MET A 318 -11.45 14.08 -11.81
N LEU A 319 -12.03 14.64 -12.87
CA LEU A 319 -11.29 15.11 -14.04
C LEU A 319 -11.57 16.58 -14.30
N ALA A 320 -10.57 17.26 -14.81
CA ALA A 320 -10.72 18.60 -15.36
C ALA A 320 -11.79 18.63 -16.48
N PRO A 321 -12.61 19.70 -16.57
CA PRO A 321 -13.64 19.83 -17.61
C PRO A 321 -13.11 19.87 -19.05
N ASN A 322 -11.81 20.10 -19.22
CA ASN A 322 -11.11 20.17 -20.49
C ASN A 322 -10.55 18.79 -20.94
N ASN A 323 -10.66 17.73 -20.15
CA ASN A 323 -10.38 16.38 -20.65
C ASN A 323 -11.52 15.97 -21.61
N GLU A 324 -11.19 15.69 -22.87
CA GLU A 324 -12.14 15.44 -23.94
C GLU A 324 -12.82 14.08 -23.78
N VAL A 325 -12.04 13.06 -23.38
CA VAL A 325 -12.48 11.69 -23.18
C VAL A 325 -11.81 11.11 -21.94
N TRP A 326 -12.49 10.18 -21.26
CA TRP A 326 -11.88 9.31 -20.26
C TRP A 326 -12.47 7.91 -20.34
N SER A 327 -11.68 6.91 -19.96
CA SER A 327 -12.15 5.54 -19.79
C SER A 327 -11.34 4.80 -18.75
N VAL A 328 -11.93 3.74 -18.20
CA VAL A 328 -11.16 2.69 -17.51
C VAL A 328 -11.45 1.41 -18.29
N GLU A 329 -10.47 0.98 -19.06
CA GLU A 329 -10.64 -0.12 -19.99
C GLU A 329 -10.55 -1.48 -19.27
N PRO A 330 -10.98 -2.60 -19.90
CA PRO A 330 -10.86 -3.93 -19.32
C PRO A 330 -9.44 -4.41 -19.00
N ASP A 331 -8.42 -3.69 -19.48
CA ASP A 331 -7.01 -3.91 -19.14
C ASP A 331 -6.61 -3.33 -17.78
N GLY A 332 -7.55 -2.72 -17.04
CA GLY A 332 -7.31 -2.19 -15.69
C GLY A 332 -6.62 -0.83 -15.68
N ARG A 333 -6.70 -0.05 -16.78
CA ARG A 333 -5.99 1.23 -16.89
C ARG A 333 -6.93 2.40 -17.05
N PHE A 334 -6.67 3.46 -16.28
CA PHE A 334 -7.37 4.72 -16.38
C PHE A 334 -6.73 5.60 -17.45
N ARG A 335 -7.52 6.01 -18.44
CA ARG A 335 -7.06 6.80 -19.59
C ARG A 335 -7.80 8.11 -19.66
N ILE A 336 -7.07 9.15 -20.04
CA ILE A 336 -7.61 10.47 -20.35
C ILE A 336 -7.12 10.92 -21.72
N ASP A 337 -7.95 11.67 -22.42
CA ASP A 337 -7.61 12.41 -23.64
C ASP A 337 -7.60 13.91 -23.29
N PRO A 338 -6.42 14.51 -23.07
CA PRO A 338 -6.33 15.85 -22.52
C PRO A 338 -6.68 16.93 -23.56
N GLY A 339 -7.47 17.92 -23.16
CA GLY A 339 -7.70 19.11 -23.98
C GLY A 339 -6.50 20.06 -23.98
N PRO A 340 -6.61 21.20 -24.68
CA PRO A 340 -5.44 22.02 -25.05
C PRO A 340 -4.74 22.76 -23.90
N THR A 341 -5.33 22.86 -22.71
CA THR A 341 -4.76 23.67 -21.61
C THR A 341 -5.12 23.08 -20.25
N ASP A 342 -4.15 22.90 -19.36
CA ASP A 342 -4.32 22.50 -17.94
C ASP A 342 -5.12 21.20 -17.72
N PRO A 343 -4.76 20.08 -18.37
CA PRO A 343 -5.40 18.80 -18.07
C PRO A 343 -4.98 18.32 -16.69
N TRP A 344 -5.96 17.95 -15.85
CA TRP A 344 -5.70 17.39 -14.53
C TRP A 344 -6.70 16.29 -14.17
N ILE A 345 -6.26 15.42 -13.25
CA ILE A 345 -7.12 14.52 -12.48
C ILE A 345 -6.94 14.81 -11.00
N GLU A 346 -7.98 14.70 -10.20
CA GLU A 346 -7.90 14.94 -8.76
C GLU A 346 -8.62 13.86 -7.97
N GLN A 347 -8.07 13.53 -6.81
CA GLN A 347 -8.75 12.75 -5.80
C GLN A 347 -9.11 13.68 -4.64
N PRO A 348 -10.37 14.11 -4.54
CA PRO A 348 -10.81 14.92 -3.42
C PRO A 348 -11.04 14.04 -2.18
N CYS A 349 -11.08 14.66 -1.01
CA CYS A 349 -11.63 14.05 0.20
C CYS A 349 -10.86 12.83 0.73
N ILE A 350 -9.54 12.79 0.50
CA ILE A 350 -8.63 11.87 1.21
C ILE A 350 -8.34 12.40 2.62
N SER A 351 -7.71 11.59 3.47
CA SER A 351 -7.21 12.02 4.77
C SER A 351 -5.89 11.32 5.04
N LEU A 352 -4.79 11.90 4.55
CA LEU A 352 -3.45 11.37 4.74
C LEU A 352 -2.71 12.20 5.78
N ASP A 353 -2.00 11.55 6.69
CA ASP A 353 -1.08 12.24 7.59
C ASP A 353 0.25 12.45 6.87
N ALA A 354 0.61 13.70 6.63
CA ALA A 354 1.81 14.09 5.91
C ALA A 354 3.12 13.57 6.53
N THR A 355 3.11 13.10 7.78
CA THR A 355 4.27 12.46 8.42
C THR A 355 4.48 11.02 7.94
N PHE A 356 3.41 10.30 7.63
CA PHE A 356 3.45 8.91 7.19
C PHE A 356 3.41 8.77 5.67
N TYR A 357 3.01 9.80 4.95
CA TYR A 357 2.90 9.78 3.49
C TYR A 357 3.72 10.92 2.90
N ASN A 358 4.84 10.62 2.26
CA ASN A 358 5.81 11.62 1.78
C ASN A 358 6.14 11.46 0.28
N ALA A 359 5.54 10.48 -0.41
CA ALA A 359 5.73 10.26 -1.83
C ALA A 359 4.42 9.92 -2.55
N VAL A 360 4.35 10.29 -3.83
CA VAL A 360 3.31 9.85 -4.76
C VAL A 360 3.97 8.96 -5.83
N ASN A 361 3.54 7.70 -5.93
CA ASN A 361 4.03 6.71 -6.87
C ASN A 361 3.01 6.47 -7.98
N ILE A 362 3.44 6.59 -9.24
CA ILE A 362 2.57 6.54 -10.40
C ILE A 362 3.21 5.65 -11.47
N ASN A 363 2.48 4.68 -12.00
CA ASN A 363 2.84 4.05 -13.27
C ASN A 363 1.99 4.69 -14.37
N MET A 364 2.64 5.43 -15.27
CA MET A 364 1.98 6.28 -16.26
C MET A 364 2.64 6.16 -17.63
N ALA A 365 1.83 6.23 -18.68
CA ALA A 365 2.26 6.43 -20.06
C ALA A 365 1.66 7.73 -20.59
N SER A 366 2.45 8.54 -21.30
CA SER A 366 1.99 9.81 -21.85
C SER A 366 2.36 9.93 -23.33
N ASN A 367 1.38 10.33 -24.15
CA ASN A 367 1.60 10.81 -25.51
C ASN A 367 1.41 12.34 -25.61
N ALA A 368 1.35 13.04 -24.48
CA ALA A 368 1.15 14.49 -24.44
C ALA A 368 2.24 15.24 -25.22
N PRO A 369 1.94 16.42 -25.81
CA PRO A 369 2.91 17.20 -26.55
C PRO A 369 4.08 17.74 -25.70
N ASP A 370 3.92 17.81 -24.38
CA ASP A 370 4.96 18.21 -23.44
C ASP A 370 5.35 17.07 -22.48
N GLY A 371 6.52 17.20 -21.86
CA GLY A 371 7.12 16.22 -20.92
C GLY A 371 7.17 16.75 -19.49
N VAL A 372 6.13 17.46 -19.07
CA VAL A 372 6.05 18.09 -17.75
C VAL A 372 4.88 17.52 -16.97
N GLY A 373 5.02 17.43 -15.65
CA GLY A 373 3.93 17.09 -14.78
C GLY A 373 4.03 17.81 -13.44
N ALA A 374 2.92 17.87 -12.72
CA ALA A 374 2.88 18.43 -11.37
C ALA A 374 1.94 17.65 -10.46
N ILE A 375 2.30 17.59 -9.18
CA ILE A 375 1.46 17.11 -8.09
C ILE A 375 1.05 18.33 -7.26
N TYR A 376 -0.24 18.60 -7.20
CA TYR A 376 -0.83 19.58 -6.30
C TYR A 376 -1.49 18.88 -5.11
N PHE A 377 -1.56 19.57 -3.97
CA PHE A 377 -2.20 19.03 -2.78
C PHE A 377 -3.00 20.08 -2.01
N THR A 378 -3.98 19.62 -1.23
CA THR A 378 -4.70 20.43 -0.24
C THR A 378 -4.43 19.92 1.17
N THR A 379 -4.60 20.79 2.16
CA THR A 379 -4.48 20.44 3.58
C THR A 379 -5.75 20.83 4.30
N SER A 380 -5.95 20.38 5.55
CA SER A 380 -7.08 20.85 6.36
C SER A 380 -7.09 22.37 6.58
N ASN A 381 -5.92 23.02 6.47
CA ASN A 381 -5.80 24.47 6.57
C ASN A 381 -4.51 24.97 5.84
N PRO A 382 -4.62 25.73 4.75
CA PRO A 382 -5.86 26.13 4.09
C PRO A 382 -6.33 25.07 3.05
N PRO A 383 -7.65 24.90 2.80
CA PRO A 383 -8.20 23.77 2.06
C PRO A 383 -8.21 23.88 0.52
N GLU A 384 -7.41 24.77 -0.05
CA GLU A 384 -7.32 24.99 -1.49
C GLU A 384 -6.02 24.48 -2.12
N PHE A 385 -6.11 24.12 -3.41
CA PHE A 385 -4.95 23.92 -4.28
C PHE A 385 -4.34 25.28 -4.64
N SER A 386 -3.01 25.35 -4.71
CA SER A 386 -2.29 26.58 -5.04
C SER A 386 -0.90 26.26 -5.60
N GLU A 387 -0.31 27.22 -6.34
CA GLU A 387 1.09 27.11 -6.81
C GLU A 387 2.11 26.91 -5.68
N SER A 388 1.79 27.36 -4.46
CA SER A 388 2.62 27.13 -3.28
C SER A 388 2.53 25.71 -2.71
N LYS A 389 1.59 24.88 -3.18
CA LYS A 389 1.36 23.50 -2.75
C LYS A 389 1.49 22.56 -3.95
N LYS A 390 2.65 22.64 -4.61
CA LYS A 390 2.93 21.98 -5.86
C LYS A 390 4.32 21.34 -5.86
N VAL A 391 4.43 20.15 -6.45
CA VAL A 391 5.70 19.51 -6.79
C VAL A 391 5.73 19.26 -8.28
N ASP A 392 6.68 19.87 -8.98
CA ASP A 392 6.91 19.60 -10.38
C ASP A 392 7.72 18.30 -10.56
N PHE A 393 7.43 17.54 -11.62
CA PHE A 393 8.21 16.39 -12.04
C PHE A 393 8.28 16.32 -13.58
N ASN A 394 9.27 15.60 -14.11
CA ASN A 394 9.42 15.43 -15.55
C ASN A 394 8.68 14.16 -16.00
N VAL A 395 7.96 14.26 -17.12
CA VAL A 395 7.20 13.17 -17.73
C VAL A 395 7.91 12.69 -18.99
N ASN A 396 8.01 11.37 -19.15
CA ASN A 396 8.46 10.76 -20.41
C ASN A 396 7.24 10.63 -21.32
N ASN A 397 7.16 11.48 -22.35
CA ASN A 397 6.03 11.52 -23.28
C ASN A 397 6.28 10.68 -24.55
N ASP A 398 6.86 9.49 -24.38
CA ASP A 398 7.23 8.58 -25.46
C ASP A 398 6.18 7.49 -25.75
N GLY A 399 5.03 7.56 -25.08
CA GLY A 399 3.94 6.58 -25.17
C GLY A 399 4.21 5.26 -24.43
N ASN A 400 5.38 5.08 -23.82
CA ASN A 400 5.71 3.90 -23.03
C ASN A 400 5.28 4.10 -21.56
N TRP A 401 5.09 3.00 -20.84
CA TRP A 401 4.81 3.01 -19.41
C TRP A 401 6.11 3.21 -18.62
N HIS A 402 6.07 4.14 -17.67
CA HIS A 402 7.18 4.43 -16.76
C HIS A 402 6.67 4.53 -15.32
N ASP A 403 7.52 4.12 -14.39
CA ASP A 403 7.30 4.34 -12.96
C ASP A 403 7.87 5.71 -12.55
N TYR A 404 7.02 6.51 -11.90
CA TYR A 404 7.36 7.81 -11.32
C TYR A 404 7.17 7.74 -9.82
N SER A 405 8.22 8.02 -9.07
CA SER A 405 8.12 8.36 -7.65
C SER A 405 8.29 9.87 -7.53
N ILE A 406 7.39 10.55 -6.84
CA ILE A 406 7.44 12.01 -6.65
C ILE A 406 7.51 12.30 -5.15
N PHE A 407 8.64 12.84 -4.68
CA PHE A 407 8.80 13.19 -3.27
C PHE A 407 8.12 14.49 -2.89
N VAL A 408 6.90 14.36 -2.38
CA VAL A 408 6.08 15.46 -1.87
C VAL A 408 6.50 15.93 -0.48
N GLY A 409 7.22 15.10 0.28
CA GLY A 409 7.76 15.45 1.60
C GLY A 409 8.74 16.63 1.58
N SER A 410 9.36 16.93 0.43
CA SER A 410 10.20 18.11 0.23
C SER A 410 9.42 19.43 0.25
N GLN A 411 8.10 19.40 0.04
CA GLN A 411 7.29 20.62 0.05
C GLN A 411 7.06 21.13 1.47
N PRO A 412 7.46 22.38 1.80
CA PRO A 412 7.31 22.90 3.15
C PRO A 412 5.86 22.93 3.65
N LEU A 413 4.89 23.04 2.73
CA LEU A 413 3.46 23.06 3.06
C LEU A 413 2.83 21.67 3.15
N TRP A 414 3.53 20.60 2.76
CA TRP A 414 3.07 19.21 2.91
C TRP A 414 3.11 18.81 4.40
N THR A 415 2.13 19.28 5.16
CA THR A 415 2.08 19.22 6.63
C THR A 415 0.68 18.87 7.11
N GLY A 416 0.60 18.30 8.32
CA GLY A 416 -0.68 17.97 8.95
C GLY A 416 -1.47 16.96 8.11
N THR A 417 -2.77 17.18 7.99
CA THR A 417 -3.64 16.31 7.20
C THR A 417 -3.75 16.81 5.76
N ILE A 418 -3.30 15.97 4.82
CA ILE A 418 -3.52 16.15 3.38
C ILE A 418 -4.93 15.67 3.04
N THR A 419 -5.68 16.53 2.38
CA THR A 419 -7.13 16.34 2.14
C THR A 419 -7.51 16.16 0.68
N GLY A 420 -6.54 16.28 -0.23
CA GLY A 420 -6.73 16.10 -1.66
C GLY A 420 -5.40 16.08 -2.39
N ILE A 421 -5.36 15.33 -3.48
CA ILE A 421 -4.23 15.29 -4.43
C ILE A 421 -4.78 15.57 -5.81
N ARG A 422 -4.08 16.40 -6.56
CA ARG A 422 -4.32 16.67 -7.97
C ARG A 422 -3.04 16.34 -8.74
N ILE A 423 -3.19 15.65 -9.86
CA ILE A 423 -2.12 15.28 -10.77
C ILE A 423 -2.38 15.99 -12.08
N ASP A 424 -1.39 16.74 -12.51
CA ASP A 424 -1.36 17.45 -13.78
C ASP A 424 -0.32 16.71 -14.61
N PRO A 425 -0.73 15.75 -15.45
CA PRO A 425 0.23 14.91 -16.17
C PRO A 425 0.82 15.57 -17.42
N ALA A 426 0.38 16.80 -17.75
CA ALA A 426 0.83 17.63 -18.85
C ALA A 426 0.39 19.08 -18.62
N ASN A 427 1.03 20.06 -19.27
CA ASN A 427 0.51 21.43 -19.30
C ASN A 427 -0.52 21.62 -20.43
N ASN A 428 -0.38 20.88 -21.53
CA ASN A 428 -1.20 21.01 -22.73
C ASN A 428 -1.47 19.64 -23.36
N GLY A 429 -2.68 19.43 -23.88
CA GLY A 429 -3.02 18.36 -24.84
C GLY A 429 -3.27 18.89 -26.25
N ARG A 430 -3.91 18.09 -27.10
CA ARG A 430 -4.29 18.40 -28.48
C ARG A 430 -5.77 18.09 -28.68
N ALA A 431 -6.53 19.10 -29.11
CA ALA A 431 -7.95 18.89 -29.35
C ALA A 431 -8.23 17.98 -30.56
N GLY A 432 -9.24 17.12 -30.45
CA GLY A 432 -9.89 16.49 -31.59
C GLY A 432 -9.33 15.13 -32.04
N GLY A 433 -8.72 14.35 -31.14
CA GLY A 433 -8.44 12.93 -31.37
C GLY A 433 -7.48 12.31 -30.33
N GLU A 434 -7.52 10.97 -30.19
CA GLU A 434 -6.83 10.21 -29.12
C GLU A 434 -5.29 10.08 -29.27
N VAL A 435 -4.63 11.00 -29.97
CA VAL A 435 -3.19 10.88 -30.31
C VAL A 435 -2.27 11.23 -29.15
N ASP A 436 -2.78 11.94 -28.14
CA ASP A 436 -2.05 12.44 -26.97
C ASP A 436 -2.61 11.87 -25.66
N SER A 437 -3.25 10.70 -25.75
CA SER A 437 -3.79 9.98 -24.60
C SER A 437 -2.74 9.78 -23.50
N ILE A 438 -3.15 9.96 -22.26
CA ILE A 438 -2.36 9.65 -21.07
C ILE A 438 -3.05 8.49 -20.33
N GLY A 439 -2.27 7.50 -19.93
CA GLY A 439 -2.74 6.33 -19.19
C GLY A 439 -2.09 6.22 -17.82
N PHE A 440 -2.87 5.77 -16.83
CA PHE A 440 -2.45 5.43 -15.47
C PHE A 440 -2.79 3.97 -15.20
N ASP A 441 -1.78 3.20 -14.79
CA ASP A 441 -1.95 1.80 -14.36
C ASP A 441 -2.23 1.77 -12.86
N HIS A 442 -1.42 2.50 -12.08
CA HIS A 442 -1.71 2.77 -10.68
C HIS A 442 -1.29 4.17 -10.25
N ILE A 443 -1.92 4.64 -9.19
CA ILE A 443 -1.52 5.81 -8.41
C ILE A 443 -1.50 5.41 -6.95
N ARG A 444 -0.42 5.73 -6.22
CA ARG A 444 -0.28 5.45 -4.80
C ARG A 444 0.31 6.64 -4.06
N VAL A 445 -0.10 6.86 -2.81
CA VAL A 445 0.52 7.82 -1.90
C VAL A 445 1.05 7.04 -0.71
N GLU A 446 2.37 7.03 -0.54
CA GLU A 446 3.08 6.09 0.32
C GLU A 446 4.17 6.80 1.13
N HIS A 447 4.74 6.07 2.09
CA HIS A 447 6.01 6.45 2.69
C HIS A 447 7.15 5.92 1.81
N SER A 448 7.98 6.80 1.27
CA SER A 448 9.25 6.42 0.63
C SER A 448 10.34 6.46 1.69
N HIS A 449 10.83 5.27 2.08
CA HIS A 449 12.10 5.14 2.78
C HIS A 449 13.23 5.26 1.76
N ILE A 450 14.21 6.08 2.12
CA ILE A 450 15.40 6.28 1.31
C ILE A 450 16.61 5.63 1.97
N ILE A 451 16.64 5.38 3.29
CA ILE A 451 17.69 4.63 3.97
C ILE A 451 17.44 3.13 3.75
N MET A 452 18.26 2.50 2.92
CA MET A 452 18.16 1.08 2.59
C MET A 452 18.99 0.20 3.54
N ASP A 453 20.09 0.73 4.07
CA ASP A 453 20.98 0.06 5.01
C ASP A 453 21.75 1.09 5.85
N ARG A 454 22.31 0.66 6.99
CA ARG A 454 22.92 1.53 7.98
C ARG A 454 23.95 0.80 8.83
N SER A 455 25.07 1.46 9.13
CA SER A 455 26.10 0.91 10.03
C SER A 455 26.88 1.98 10.79
N ILE A 456 27.51 1.58 11.90
CA ILE A 456 28.38 2.43 12.73
C ILE A 456 29.78 1.84 12.77
N TYR A 457 30.78 2.70 12.63
CA TYR A 457 32.18 2.32 12.81
C TYR A 457 32.97 3.34 13.63
N PRO A 458 33.75 2.93 14.65
CA PRO A 458 33.73 1.59 15.24
C PRO A 458 32.42 1.35 16.00
N ASN A 459 32.00 0.09 16.13
CA ASN A 459 30.82 -0.29 16.95
C ASN A 459 31.19 -0.58 18.42
N THR A 460 32.47 -0.47 18.76
CA THR A 460 33.01 -0.46 20.13
C THR A 460 33.91 0.76 20.30
N ALA A 461 33.60 1.62 21.27
CA ALA A 461 34.29 2.90 21.44
C ALA A 461 34.37 3.30 22.92
N SER A 462 35.14 4.34 23.23
CA SER A 462 35.16 5.02 24.53
C SER A 462 34.26 6.25 24.51
N ALA A 463 33.82 6.69 25.70
CA ALA A 463 33.19 8.00 25.84
C ALA A 463 34.13 9.11 25.33
N GLY A 464 33.61 10.00 24.49
CA GLY A 464 34.40 11.05 23.85
C GLY A 464 35.03 10.64 22.50
N ASP A 465 34.94 9.39 22.06
CA ASP A 465 35.42 8.98 20.74
C ASP A 465 34.52 9.48 19.61
N GLU A 466 35.09 9.53 18.40
CA GLU A 466 34.36 9.82 17.17
C GLU A 466 33.96 8.52 16.48
N LEU A 467 32.69 8.42 16.13
CA LEU A 467 32.07 7.33 15.37
C LEU A 467 31.78 7.81 13.94
N THR A 468 31.63 6.89 13.01
CA THR A 468 31.13 7.16 11.67
C THR A 468 29.79 6.46 11.50
N PHE A 469 28.74 7.24 11.27
CA PHE A 469 27.45 6.72 10.85
C PHE A 469 27.45 6.64 9.32
N VAL A 470 27.21 5.45 8.79
CA VAL A 470 27.11 5.18 7.35
C VAL A 470 25.65 4.91 7.00
N PHE A 471 25.20 5.51 5.90
CA PHE A 471 23.86 5.41 5.35
C PHE A 471 23.99 4.87 3.93
N ASN A 472 23.31 3.80 3.59
CA ASN A 472 23.06 3.44 2.20
C ASN A 472 21.73 4.07 1.80
N ILE A 473 21.74 5.07 0.93
CA ILE A 473 20.54 5.84 0.58
C ILE A 473 20.18 5.63 -0.89
N ASN A 474 18.93 5.24 -1.16
CA ASN A 474 18.38 5.17 -2.51
C ASN A 474 17.56 6.42 -2.83
N ASN A 475 18.16 7.32 -3.62
CA ASN A 475 17.38 8.38 -4.27
C ASN A 475 16.68 7.78 -5.49
N GLN A 476 15.39 7.50 -5.36
CA GLN A 476 14.59 6.90 -6.43
C GLN A 476 14.31 7.87 -7.59
N PHE A 477 14.67 9.15 -7.45
CA PHE A 477 14.44 10.17 -8.47
C PHE A 477 15.59 10.24 -9.48
N SER A 478 15.25 10.60 -10.72
CA SER A 478 16.22 10.81 -11.80
C SER A 478 17.05 12.09 -11.63
N ASN A 479 16.61 13.00 -10.74
CA ASN A 479 17.32 14.22 -10.37
C ASN A 479 18.01 14.11 -9.00
N GLU A 480 19.06 14.92 -8.81
CA GLU A 480 19.68 15.09 -7.50
C GLU A 480 18.72 15.80 -6.53
N ILE A 481 18.82 15.46 -5.24
CA ILE A 481 18.14 16.16 -4.14
C ILE A 481 19.20 16.91 -3.32
N SER A 482 19.24 18.23 -3.42
CA SER A 482 20.14 19.07 -2.63
C SER A 482 19.59 19.34 -1.22
N GLU A 483 20.42 19.92 -0.34
CA GLU A 483 20.01 20.40 0.98
C GLU A 483 19.44 19.27 1.88
N VAL A 484 20.07 18.10 1.85
CA VAL A 484 19.71 16.97 2.71
C VAL A 484 20.71 16.85 3.85
N ARG A 485 20.26 17.00 5.10
CA ARG A 485 21.07 16.83 6.30
C ARG A 485 21.01 15.38 6.79
N LEU A 486 22.19 14.80 7.02
CA LEU A 486 22.40 13.52 7.69
C LEU A 486 22.62 13.79 9.18
N GLY A 487 21.64 13.45 10.00
CA GLY A 487 21.67 13.48 11.45
C GLY A 487 21.88 12.08 12.04
N ALA A 488 22.25 12.03 13.32
CA ALA A 488 22.34 10.78 14.05
C ALA A 488 22.20 11.01 15.56
N ARG A 489 21.75 9.98 16.28
CA ARG A 489 21.62 9.99 17.74
C ARG A 489 21.81 8.62 18.37
N ILE A 490 22.17 8.58 19.65
CA ILE A 490 22.35 7.34 20.43
C ILE A 490 21.58 7.41 21.75
N ARG A 491 21.26 6.26 22.36
CA ARG A 491 20.74 6.20 23.74
C ARG A 491 21.21 4.94 24.44
N ALA A 492 21.27 4.96 25.77
CA ALA A 492 21.54 3.74 26.53
C ALA A 492 20.45 2.70 26.24
N HIS A 493 20.85 1.45 25.99
CA HIS A 493 19.93 0.35 25.73
C HIS A 493 19.21 -0.09 27.02
N GLU A 494 19.97 -0.34 28.09
CA GLU A 494 19.43 -0.84 29.36
C GLU A 494 20.18 -0.27 30.60
N PRO A 495 19.47 0.40 31.54
CA PRO A 495 18.08 0.85 31.40
C PRO A 495 17.97 1.86 30.25
N GLN A 496 16.87 1.80 29.51
CA GLN A 496 16.71 2.63 28.32
C GLN A 496 16.76 4.12 28.66
N GLY A 497 17.69 4.84 28.03
CA GLY A 497 17.91 6.27 28.23
C GLY A 497 17.15 7.16 27.24
N GLY A 498 17.27 8.48 27.42
CA GLY A 498 16.86 9.46 26.41
C GLY A 498 17.84 9.51 25.23
N TRP A 499 17.37 9.99 24.08
CA TRP A 499 18.21 10.20 22.90
C TRP A 499 19.22 11.34 23.11
N ILE A 500 20.43 11.11 22.61
CA ILE A 500 21.56 12.02 22.65
C ILE A 500 21.97 12.31 21.19
N ASP A 501 21.79 13.56 20.77
CA ASP A 501 22.14 14.03 19.43
C ASP A 501 23.54 14.68 19.40
N ASP A 502 24.15 14.67 18.21
CA ASP A 502 25.39 15.41 17.91
C ASP A 502 25.19 16.30 16.68
N MET A 503 24.20 17.20 16.80
CA MET A 503 23.80 18.15 15.75
C MET A 503 24.96 18.97 15.16
N PRO A 504 25.98 19.41 15.93
CA PRO A 504 27.10 20.18 15.36
C PRO A 504 27.91 19.43 14.30
N ASN A 505 27.91 18.09 14.30
CA ASN A 505 28.63 17.27 13.31
C ASN A 505 27.69 16.63 12.28
N ASP A 506 26.42 17.01 12.25
CA ASP A 506 25.51 16.66 11.16
C ASP A 506 26.04 17.21 9.82
N LYS A 507 25.77 16.48 8.73
CA LYS A 507 26.36 16.78 7.42
C LYS A 507 25.27 17.05 6.39
N VAL A 508 25.34 18.19 5.70
CA VAL A 508 24.49 18.49 4.55
C VAL A 508 25.12 17.91 3.29
N VAL A 509 24.32 17.18 2.50
CA VAL A 509 24.71 16.48 1.28
C VAL A 509 23.71 16.72 0.16
N THR A 510 24.12 16.39 -1.06
CA THR A 510 23.23 16.22 -2.20
C THR A 510 23.08 14.72 -2.48
N LEU A 511 21.84 14.22 -2.44
CA LEU A 511 21.53 12.84 -2.79
C LEU A 511 21.54 12.67 -4.31
N LYS A 512 22.42 11.80 -4.81
CA LYS A 512 22.52 11.48 -6.24
C LYS A 512 21.49 10.43 -6.61
N PRO A 513 20.94 10.45 -7.84
CA PRO A 513 20.08 9.39 -8.32
C PRO A 513 20.64 7.98 -8.06
N GLY A 514 19.74 7.06 -7.73
CA GLY A 514 20.05 5.67 -7.38
C GLY A 514 20.60 5.50 -5.96
N THR A 515 21.11 4.30 -5.72
CA THR A 515 21.63 3.88 -4.41
C THR A 515 23.09 4.29 -4.23
N ASN A 516 23.37 5.06 -3.19
CA ASN A 516 24.69 5.61 -2.89
C ASN A 516 24.98 5.57 -1.38
N ASP A 517 26.24 5.37 -1.02
CA ASP A 517 26.67 5.45 0.38
C ASP A 517 27.01 6.89 0.79
N TYR A 518 26.50 7.27 1.95
CA TYR A 518 26.77 8.53 2.61
C TYR A 518 27.26 8.28 4.04
N SER A 519 27.98 9.23 4.60
CA SER A 519 28.41 9.13 5.99
C SER A 519 28.61 10.48 6.66
N ARG A 520 28.46 10.48 7.99
CA ARG A 520 28.81 11.59 8.89
C ARG A 520 29.56 11.09 10.12
N ALA A 521 30.47 11.91 10.61
CA ALA A 521 31.17 11.67 11.88
C ALA A 521 30.26 12.03 13.05
N PHE A 522 30.27 11.30 14.17
CA PHE A 522 29.49 11.50 15.40
C PHE A 522 30.39 11.50 16.63
N LYS A 523 30.39 12.59 17.38
CA LYS A 523 31.16 12.76 18.61
C LYS A 523 30.34 12.29 19.80
N THR A 524 30.76 11.18 20.40
CA THR A 524 30.13 10.70 21.64
C THR A 524 30.42 11.67 22.80
N PRO A 525 29.47 11.89 23.74
CA PRO A 525 29.75 12.64 24.95
C PRO A 525 30.87 12.02 25.78
N SER A 526 31.69 12.86 26.42
CA SER A 526 32.80 12.43 27.28
C SER A 526 32.37 11.79 28.60
N ASP A 527 31.08 11.91 28.96
CA ASP A 527 30.47 11.43 30.19
C ASP A 527 29.51 10.25 29.98
N LEU A 528 29.54 9.61 28.81
CA LEU A 528 28.81 8.37 28.59
C LEU A 528 29.27 7.29 29.58
N SER A 529 28.30 6.49 30.04
CA SER A 529 28.56 5.34 30.89
C SER A 529 28.91 4.12 30.06
N ASP A 530 29.68 3.19 30.64
CA ASP A 530 29.93 1.91 29.98
C ASP A 530 28.62 1.14 29.80
N GLY A 531 28.43 0.52 28.64
CA GLY A 531 27.21 -0.23 28.33
C GLY A 531 26.91 -0.35 26.84
N LEU A 532 25.75 -0.95 26.56
CA LEU A 532 25.20 -1.06 25.21
C LEU A 532 24.32 0.15 24.90
N TYR A 533 24.40 0.60 23.66
CA TYR A 533 23.68 1.75 23.15
C TYR A 533 22.92 1.38 21.87
N ASP A 534 21.69 1.87 21.79
CA ASP A 534 20.94 1.96 20.54
C ASP A 534 21.44 3.16 19.75
N ALA A 535 21.28 3.12 18.43
CA ALA A 535 21.59 4.25 17.56
C ALA A 535 20.52 4.46 16.49
N GLU A 536 20.34 5.70 16.06
CA GLU A 536 19.40 6.07 15.02
C GLU A 536 20.06 6.99 13.99
N TRP A 537 19.78 6.70 12.73
CA TRP A 537 20.19 7.40 11.53
C TRP A 537 19.02 8.25 11.07
N VAL A 538 19.26 9.54 10.85
CA VAL A 538 18.21 10.48 10.47
C VAL A 538 18.60 11.16 9.16
N VAL A 539 17.72 11.14 8.18
CA VAL A 539 17.83 11.97 6.99
C VAL A 539 16.76 13.05 7.10
N MET A 540 17.15 14.31 6.95
CA MET A 540 16.23 15.45 7.10
C MET A 540 16.47 16.51 6.04
N ASP A 541 15.42 17.27 5.71
CA ASP A 541 15.53 18.42 4.84
C ASP A 541 16.20 19.57 5.61
N GLU A 542 17.26 20.14 5.04
CA GLU A 542 18.09 21.16 5.70
C GLU A 542 17.32 22.46 5.95
N SER A 543 16.48 22.84 5.00
CA SER A 543 15.79 24.13 5.00
C SER A 543 14.65 24.15 6.03
N THR A 544 13.90 23.07 6.11
CA THR A 544 12.71 22.91 6.95
C THR A 544 13.01 22.21 8.27
N LYS A 545 14.18 21.54 8.38
CA LYS A 545 14.57 20.67 9.51
C LYS A 545 13.61 19.50 9.72
N ARG A 546 12.83 19.12 8.71
CA ARG A 546 11.88 18.03 8.79
C ARG A 546 12.54 16.72 8.42
N TRP A 547 12.21 15.68 9.17
CA TRP A 547 12.71 14.35 8.92
C TRP A 547 12.12 13.84 7.60
N ILE A 548 13.01 13.41 6.72
CA ILE A 548 12.69 12.77 5.45
C ILE A 548 12.52 11.26 5.71
N ASP A 549 13.46 10.68 6.46
CA ASP A 549 13.50 9.27 6.81
C ASP A 549 14.34 9.06 8.07
N HIS A 550 14.11 7.98 8.80
CA HIS A 550 14.97 7.58 9.90
C HIS A 550 14.90 6.08 10.14
N GLU A 551 15.97 5.55 10.70
CA GLU A 551 16.10 4.13 10.97
C GLU A 551 16.94 3.91 12.22
N ASP A 552 16.59 2.93 13.08
CA ASP A 552 17.32 2.65 14.31
C ASP A 552 17.86 1.21 14.40
N MET A 553 18.89 1.01 15.22
CA MET A 553 19.41 -0.31 15.57
C MET A 553 19.57 -0.41 17.08
N CYS A 554 19.03 -1.48 17.64
CA CYS A 554 19.14 -1.77 19.06
C CYS A 554 20.51 -2.39 19.40
N SER A 555 21.12 -1.98 20.52
CA SER A 555 22.39 -2.54 21.03
C SER A 555 23.53 -2.62 20.01
N ILE A 556 23.61 -1.67 19.07
CA ILE A 556 24.62 -1.69 18.01
C ILE A 556 25.98 -1.14 18.45
N LEU A 557 26.01 -0.29 19.47
CA LEU A 557 27.22 0.39 19.95
C LEU A 557 27.56 -0.05 21.37
N THR A 558 28.81 -0.41 21.61
CA THR A 558 29.36 -0.67 22.96
C THR A 558 30.25 0.48 23.39
N ILE A 559 29.94 1.11 24.52
CA ILE A 559 30.83 2.07 25.18
C ILE A 559 31.58 1.35 26.31
N SER A 560 32.91 1.47 26.34
CA SER A 560 33.77 0.85 27.35
C SER A 560 34.99 1.72 27.67
N THR A 561 35.37 1.79 28.94
CA THR A 561 36.59 2.46 29.45
C THR A 561 37.91 1.83 28.99
N ASN A 562 37.90 0.66 28.36
CA ASN A 562 39.09 0.01 27.81
C ASN A 562 38.72 -0.80 26.55
N PRO A 563 38.43 -0.15 25.40
CA PRO A 563 38.05 -0.86 24.19
C PRO A 563 39.24 -1.72 23.76
N ALA A 564 39.06 -3.03 23.68
CA ALA A 564 40.02 -3.85 22.95
C ALA A 564 40.06 -3.32 21.50
N PRO A 565 41.24 -3.18 20.88
CA PRO A 565 41.30 -2.77 19.48
C PRO A 565 40.53 -3.80 18.64
N ASP A 566 39.44 -3.36 18.03
CA ASP A 566 38.69 -4.17 17.08
C ASP A 566 39.65 -4.58 15.95
N PRO A 567 39.67 -5.85 15.49
CA PRO A 567 40.39 -6.21 14.28
C PRO A 567 40.04 -5.24 13.16
N THR A 568 41.05 -4.47 12.73
CA THR A 568 41.01 -3.65 11.53
C THR A 568 40.39 -4.48 10.40
N PRO A 569 39.50 -3.93 9.55
CA PRO A 569 38.94 -4.69 8.44
C PRO A 569 40.09 -5.30 7.66
N THR A 570 40.20 -6.63 7.70
CA THR A 570 41.01 -7.31 6.71
C THR A 570 40.28 -7.02 5.43
N SER A 571 40.87 -6.19 4.56
CA SER A 571 40.36 -5.97 3.22
C SER A 571 40.11 -7.34 2.59
N GLN A 572 38.85 -7.76 2.54
CA GLN A 572 38.46 -8.84 1.65
C GLN A 572 38.74 -8.30 0.25
N PRO A 573 39.57 -8.98 -0.56
CA PRO A 573 40.03 -8.40 -1.81
C PRO A 573 38.83 -8.18 -2.72
N THR A 574 38.57 -6.91 -3.02
CA THR A 574 37.98 -6.52 -4.30
C THR A 574 38.85 -7.15 -5.38
N SER A 575 38.24 -7.92 -6.27
CA SER A 575 38.91 -8.47 -7.45
C SER A 575 39.27 -7.31 -8.40
N THR A 576 40.41 -6.67 -8.14
CA THR A 576 41.09 -5.81 -9.11
C THR A 576 41.88 -6.73 -10.05
N PRO A 577 41.80 -6.53 -11.38
CA PRO A 577 42.32 -7.47 -12.36
C PRO A 577 43.83 -7.69 -12.20
N THR A 578 44.22 -8.96 -12.14
CA THR A 578 45.62 -9.40 -12.10
C THR A 578 46.35 -8.92 -13.34
N ALA A 579 47.39 -8.10 -13.15
CA ALA A 579 48.40 -7.86 -14.18
C ALA A 579 49.16 -9.18 -14.43
N VAL A 580 49.03 -9.72 -15.63
CA VAL A 580 49.75 -10.90 -16.12
C VAL A 580 51.22 -10.53 -16.37
N PRO A 581 52.20 -11.37 -15.99
CA PRO A 581 53.60 -11.10 -16.25
C PRO A 581 53.94 -11.23 -17.73
N THR A 582 54.73 -10.28 -18.22
CA THR A 582 55.36 -10.31 -19.54
C THR A 582 56.24 -11.56 -19.68
N VAL A 583 55.78 -12.53 -20.47
CA VAL A 583 56.63 -13.58 -21.06
C VAL A 583 56.75 -13.29 -22.55
N THR A 584 57.98 -13.03 -22.96
CA THR A 584 58.46 -12.92 -24.34
C THR A 584 58.28 -14.25 -25.07
N GLY A 585 57.51 -14.26 -26.17
CA GLY A 585 57.36 -15.43 -27.03
C GLY A 585 56.57 -15.12 -28.31
N THR A 586 57.30 -14.89 -29.40
CA THR A 586 56.83 -14.69 -30.78
C THR A 586 56.03 -15.86 -31.35
N VAL A 587 54.79 -15.66 -31.83
CA VAL A 587 54.23 -16.34 -33.04
C VAL A 587 53.01 -15.57 -33.63
N SER A 588 52.87 -15.66 -34.96
CA SER A 588 51.95 -15.02 -35.94
C SER A 588 50.49 -14.69 -35.59
N PRO A 589 49.88 -13.71 -36.30
CA PRO A 589 48.45 -13.42 -36.21
C PRO A 589 47.62 -14.43 -37.02
N THR A 590 46.54 -14.91 -36.42
CA THR A 590 45.39 -15.55 -37.09
C THR A 590 44.17 -14.67 -36.78
N PRO A 591 43.25 -14.41 -37.74
CA PRO A 591 42.20 -13.41 -37.56
C PRO A 591 41.07 -13.91 -36.66
N ASP A 592 40.51 -12.98 -35.89
CA ASP A 592 39.32 -13.10 -35.06
C ASP A 592 38.07 -13.42 -35.91
N PRO A 593 37.04 -14.14 -35.40
CA PRO A 593 35.80 -14.37 -36.12
C PRO A 593 34.94 -13.10 -36.11
N THR A 594 34.82 -12.46 -37.27
CA THR A 594 33.88 -11.35 -37.49
C THR A 594 32.44 -11.76 -37.20
N ALA A 595 31.68 -10.86 -36.56
CA ALA A 595 30.23 -10.95 -36.46
C ALA A 595 29.58 -11.10 -37.85
N PRO A 596 28.47 -11.85 -37.97
CA PRO A 596 27.80 -12.06 -39.25
C PRO A 596 27.28 -10.73 -39.81
N SER A 597 27.43 -10.58 -41.11
CA SER A 597 26.95 -9.43 -41.87
C SER A 597 25.42 -9.35 -41.87
N ASP A 598 24.87 -8.15 -42.06
CA ASP A 598 23.41 -7.93 -42.19
C ASP A 598 22.77 -8.78 -43.31
N ALA A 599 23.56 -9.23 -44.29
CA ALA A 599 23.12 -10.16 -45.32
C ALA A 599 22.91 -11.58 -44.77
N GLU A 600 23.81 -12.07 -43.92
CA GLU A 600 23.73 -13.39 -43.26
C GLU A 600 22.59 -13.43 -42.23
N VAL A 601 22.35 -12.31 -41.53
CA VAL A 601 21.20 -12.18 -40.62
C VAL A 601 19.88 -12.19 -41.39
N LYS A 602 19.81 -11.50 -42.54
CA LYS A 602 18.61 -11.52 -43.40
C LYS A 602 18.34 -12.90 -43.99
N GLU A 603 19.37 -13.61 -44.42
CA GLU A 603 19.23 -14.96 -44.96
C GLU A 603 18.76 -15.95 -43.88
N ALA A 604 19.26 -15.83 -42.64
CA ALA A 604 18.77 -16.60 -41.51
C ALA A 604 17.29 -16.31 -41.19
N ILE A 605 16.87 -15.04 -41.23
CA ILE A 605 15.46 -14.66 -41.02
C ILE A 605 14.55 -15.23 -42.11
N ILE A 606 14.99 -15.24 -43.37
CA ILE A 606 14.22 -15.81 -44.50
C ILE A 606 14.07 -17.33 -44.33
N VAL A 607 15.12 -18.02 -43.91
CA VAL A 607 15.10 -19.47 -43.65
C VAL A 607 14.15 -19.82 -42.51
N ILE A 608 14.20 -19.06 -41.40
CA ILE A 608 13.30 -19.27 -40.25
C ILE A 608 11.84 -19.01 -40.64
N THR A 609 11.58 -17.93 -41.36
CA THR A 609 10.21 -17.57 -41.80
C THR A 609 9.63 -18.66 -42.72
N SER A 610 10.45 -19.19 -43.63
CA SER A 610 10.04 -20.28 -44.53
C SER A 610 9.74 -21.59 -43.77
N ALA A 611 10.54 -21.92 -42.75
CA ALA A 611 10.33 -23.10 -41.92
C ALA A 611 9.05 -23.01 -41.08
N VAL A 612 8.73 -21.82 -40.58
CA VAL A 612 7.48 -21.55 -39.84
C VAL A 612 6.27 -21.67 -40.76
N GLU A 613 6.33 -21.10 -41.98
CA GLU A 613 5.24 -21.23 -42.95
C GLU A 613 4.99 -22.67 -43.40
N GLU A 614 6.04 -23.47 -43.57
CA GLU A 614 5.92 -24.88 -43.93
C GLU A 614 5.30 -25.70 -42.78
N THR A 615 5.64 -25.36 -41.54
CA THR A 615 5.08 -26.00 -40.34
C THR A 615 3.59 -25.67 -40.19
N ILE A 616 3.21 -24.40 -40.41
CA ILE A 616 1.79 -23.98 -40.41
C ILE A 616 1.01 -24.69 -41.52
N ARG A 617 1.58 -24.82 -42.73
CA ARG A 617 0.95 -25.58 -43.82
C ARG A 617 0.73 -27.05 -43.47
N LYS A 618 1.71 -27.71 -42.86
CA LYS A 618 1.59 -29.11 -42.40
C LYS A 618 0.51 -29.28 -41.34
N ILE A 619 0.40 -28.34 -40.41
CA ILE A 619 -0.66 -28.33 -39.39
C ILE A 619 -2.03 -28.12 -40.03
N LEU A 620 -2.16 -27.20 -40.99
CA LEU A 620 -3.42 -26.94 -41.68
C LEU A 620 -3.87 -28.13 -42.54
N ASP A 621 -2.96 -28.85 -43.19
CA ASP A 621 -3.31 -30.05 -43.96
C ASP A 621 -3.66 -31.25 -43.07
N LEU A 622 -3.04 -31.38 -41.88
CA LEU A 622 -3.46 -32.33 -40.85
C LEU A 622 -4.89 -32.04 -40.36
N LEU A 623 -5.23 -30.77 -40.17
CA LEU A 623 -6.57 -30.36 -39.74
C LEU A 623 -7.64 -30.55 -40.81
N LYS A 624 -7.29 -30.40 -42.10
CA LYS A 624 -8.20 -30.71 -43.22
C LYS A 624 -8.46 -32.21 -43.40
N GLY A 625 -7.58 -33.08 -42.90
CA GLY A 625 -7.80 -34.52 -42.89
C GLY A 625 -8.67 -35.02 -41.73
N LEU A 626 -8.94 -34.15 -40.75
CA LEU A 626 -9.74 -34.44 -39.54
C LEU A 626 -11.16 -33.84 -39.59
N LEU A 627 -11.45 -33.03 -40.62
CA LEU A 627 -12.77 -32.51 -41.00
C LEU A 627 -13.31 -33.28 -42.21
#